data_AF-A0A2D6WP17-F1
#
_entry.id   AF-A0A2D6WP17-F1
#
_cell.length_a   1.000
_cell.length_b   1.000
_cell.length_c   1.000
_cell.angle_alpha   90.00
_cell.angle_beta   90.00
_cell.angle_gamma   90.00
#
_symmetry.space_group_name_H-M   'P 1'
#
loop_
_entity.id
_entity.type
_entity.pdbx_description
1 polymer ?
#
loop_
_entity_poly.entity_id
_entity_poly.type
_entity_poly.pdbx_seq_one_letter_code
_entity_poly.pdbx_strand_id
1 'polypeptide(L)'
;MKLIGNSRFLLIALLFSILYDLSADSRSRILVYSWASEDFVRVQNDSGEKVPEICAFLEGQYYSDGMEEEEDPVSFEMVTQILAPEMMKHNFILNQPPEIVDYILLVNWGFTEEAAEDAFDFLENDIMIVESEDGFFEEISTISSNSFSTTGSENAKLIGATKMSQLYPYSLKRQLLLEASEEKRLFVNVTAFERNHLMNKREADKLKPAWITFFSIPFYGIERVEALQAISEMGSRFMGSDWDSPSFIDYRDRKYSTTPEAVEYLGIESD
;
A
#
# COMPACT_ATOMS: atom_id res chain seq x y z
N MET A 1 -39.51 -29.63 40.50
CA MET A 1 -38.30 -28.79 40.43
C MET A 1 -37.88 -28.66 38.97
N LYS A 2 -38.04 -27.47 38.38
CA LYS A 2 -37.56 -27.16 37.03
C LYS A 2 -36.10 -26.70 37.14
N LEU A 3 -35.18 -27.43 36.53
CA LEU A 3 -33.82 -26.95 36.29
C LEU A 3 -33.85 -26.00 35.09
N ILE A 4 -33.86 -24.70 35.38
CA ILE A 4 -33.56 -23.63 34.43
C ILE A 4 -32.13 -23.22 34.74
N GLY A 5 -31.26 -23.26 33.73
CA GLY A 5 -29.91 -22.71 33.84
C GLY A 5 -28.91 -23.62 33.16
N ASN A 6 -28.54 -23.27 31.92
CA ASN A 6 -27.21 -23.49 31.30
C ASN A 6 -27.21 -23.27 29.78
N SER A 7 -28.30 -22.80 29.16
CA SER A 7 -28.28 -22.41 27.73
C SER A 7 -27.82 -20.97 27.46
N ARG A 8 -27.87 -20.08 28.47
CA ARG A 8 -27.47 -18.66 28.31
C ARG A 8 -25.96 -18.43 28.33
N PHE A 9 -25.19 -19.26 29.04
CA PHE A 9 -23.74 -19.14 29.07
C PHE A 9 -23.06 -19.68 27.80
N LEU A 10 -23.67 -20.66 27.14
CA LEU A 10 -23.13 -21.26 25.91
C LEU A 10 -23.27 -20.33 24.69
N LEU A 11 -24.31 -19.49 24.66
CA LEU A 11 -24.53 -18.49 23.61
C LEU A 11 -23.60 -17.26 23.73
N ILE A 12 -23.21 -16.89 24.96
CA ILE A 12 -22.30 -15.74 25.18
C ILE A 12 -20.85 -16.12 24.83
N ALA A 13 -20.42 -17.35 25.14
CA ALA A 13 -19.09 -17.83 24.74
C ALA A 13 -18.96 -17.97 23.22
N LEU A 14 -20.02 -18.41 22.51
CA LEU A 14 -20.02 -18.50 21.05
C LEU A 14 -20.01 -17.11 20.39
N LEU A 15 -20.67 -16.11 21.00
CA LEU A 15 -20.66 -14.72 20.49
C LEU A 15 -19.28 -14.07 20.65
N PHE A 16 -18.56 -14.35 21.74
CA PHE A 16 -17.20 -13.84 21.93
C PHE A 16 -16.21 -14.47 20.93
N SER A 17 -16.32 -15.76 20.63
CA SER A 17 -15.45 -16.41 19.64
C SER A 17 -15.69 -15.94 18.20
N ILE A 18 -16.88 -15.42 17.87
CA ILE A 18 -17.16 -14.85 16.53
C ILE A 18 -16.68 -13.39 16.42
N LEU A 19 -16.44 -12.70 17.55
CA LEU A 19 -15.96 -11.32 17.58
C LEU A 19 -14.43 -11.19 17.57
N TYR A 20 -13.67 -12.26 17.86
CA TYR A 20 -12.21 -12.22 17.80
C TYR A 20 -11.65 -12.21 16.37
N ASP A 21 -12.41 -12.67 15.38
CA ASP A 21 -11.97 -12.68 13.97
C ASP A 21 -12.21 -11.32 13.25
N LEU A 22 -12.71 -10.29 13.95
CA LEU A 22 -13.03 -8.99 13.35
C LEU A 22 -12.02 -7.88 13.69
N SER A 23 -10.86 -8.23 14.24
CA SER A 23 -9.72 -7.31 14.29
C SER A 23 -8.82 -7.62 13.10
N ALA A 24 -9.00 -6.90 11.99
CA ALA A 24 -8.05 -6.90 10.89
C ALA A 24 -6.67 -6.51 11.44
N ASP A 25 -5.77 -7.49 11.55
CA ASP A 25 -4.42 -7.34 12.09
C ASP A 25 -3.69 -6.27 11.26
N SER A 26 -3.25 -5.17 11.89
CA SER A 26 -2.55 -4.10 11.16
C SER A 26 -1.31 -4.63 10.45
N ARG A 27 -0.70 -5.70 10.99
CA ARG A 27 0.47 -6.40 10.45
C ARG A 27 0.20 -7.11 9.12
N SER A 28 -1.07 -7.28 8.72
CA SER A 28 -1.44 -7.85 7.42
C SER A 28 -2.00 -6.85 6.40
N ARG A 29 -1.89 -5.55 6.67
CA ARG A 29 -2.41 -4.53 5.77
C ARG A 29 -1.40 -4.16 4.68
N ILE A 30 -1.64 -4.68 3.48
CA ILE A 30 -0.94 -4.25 2.27
C ILE A 30 -1.46 -2.87 1.88
N LEU A 31 -0.56 -1.89 1.77
CA LEU A 31 -0.83 -0.60 1.17
C LEU A 31 -0.62 -0.73 -0.34
N VAL A 32 -1.62 -0.31 -1.12
CA VAL A 32 -1.56 -0.26 -2.57
C VAL A 32 -1.90 1.14 -3.05
N TYR A 33 -1.09 1.67 -3.97
CA TYR A 33 -1.40 2.89 -4.71
C TYR A 33 -1.02 2.69 -6.17
N SER A 34 -1.95 2.94 -7.09
CA SER A 34 -1.71 2.85 -8.54
C SER A 34 -2.14 4.12 -9.22
N TRP A 35 -1.29 4.64 -10.09
CA TRP A 35 -1.57 5.83 -10.88
C TRP A 35 -1.28 5.53 -12.33
N ALA A 36 -2.16 5.98 -13.22
CA ALA A 36 -1.95 5.96 -14.65
C ALA A 36 -1.94 7.39 -15.21
N SER A 37 -1.15 7.61 -16.25
CA SER A 37 -1.19 8.89 -16.96
C SER A 37 -2.51 9.02 -17.72
N GLU A 38 -3.01 10.26 -17.87
CA GLU A 38 -4.31 10.53 -18.53
C GLU A 38 -4.38 10.03 -19.98
N ASP A 39 -3.24 9.92 -20.65
CA ASP A 39 -3.07 9.40 -22.01
C ASP A 39 -2.86 7.89 -22.08
N PHE A 40 -2.65 7.23 -20.94
CA PHE A 40 -2.56 5.78 -20.86
C PHE A 40 -3.93 5.18 -20.56
N VAL A 41 -4.38 4.30 -21.44
CA VAL A 41 -5.55 3.45 -21.20
C VAL A 41 -5.20 2.03 -21.58
N ARG A 42 -5.38 1.13 -20.62
CA ARG A 42 -5.20 -0.29 -20.85
C ARG A 42 -6.27 -0.80 -21.81
N VAL A 43 -5.88 -1.15 -23.03
CA VAL A 43 -6.80 -1.54 -24.11
C VAL A 43 -7.52 -2.82 -23.72
N GLN A 44 -8.84 -2.87 -23.98
CA GLN A 44 -9.67 -4.05 -23.82
C GLN A 44 -10.18 -4.51 -25.18
N ASN A 45 -10.34 -5.83 -25.35
CA ASN A 45 -10.97 -6.41 -26.53
C ASN A 45 -12.51 -6.29 -26.46
N ASP A 46 -13.21 -6.72 -27.51
CA ASP A 46 -14.67 -6.68 -27.59
C ASP A 46 -15.38 -7.48 -26.48
N SER A 47 -14.66 -8.37 -25.79
CA SER A 47 -15.14 -9.17 -24.65
C SER A 47 -14.90 -8.49 -23.29
N GLY A 48 -14.27 -7.30 -23.27
CA GLY A 48 -13.89 -6.59 -22.04
C GLY A 48 -12.61 -7.11 -21.37
N GLU A 49 -11.90 -8.05 -22.00
CA GLU A 49 -10.64 -8.56 -21.47
C GLU A 49 -9.48 -7.65 -21.87
N LYS A 50 -8.53 -7.44 -20.96
CA LYS A 50 -7.33 -6.62 -21.22
C LYS A 50 -6.49 -7.26 -22.34
N VAL A 51 -6.13 -6.48 -23.35
CA VAL A 51 -5.22 -6.92 -24.41
C VAL A 51 -3.83 -7.19 -23.82
N PRO A 52 -3.10 -8.21 -24.31
CA PRO A 52 -1.74 -8.47 -23.82
C PRO A 52 -0.80 -7.29 -24.06
N GLU A 53 -0.05 -6.91 -23.02
CA GLU A 53 1.01 -5.90 -23.10
C GLU A 53 2.36 -6.59 -22.94
N ILE A 54 3.30 -6.30 -23.84
CA ILE A 54 4.63 -6.90 -23.82
C ILE A 54 5.56 -6.03 -22.98
N CYS A 55 6.21 -6.64 -21.99
CA CYS A 55 6.98 -5.93 -20.98
C CYS A 55 8.35 -6.57 -20.76
N ALA A 56 9.34 -5.73 -20.43
CA ALA A 56 10.64 -6.16 -19.91
C ALA A 56 10.91 -5.48 -18.58
N PHE A 57 11.42 -6.24 -17.60
CA PHE A 57 11.87 -5.65 -16.35
C PHE A 57 13.21 -4.95 -16.54
N LEU A 58 13.34 -3.81 -15.86
CA LEU A 58 14.57 -3.05 -15.70
C LEU A 58 14.85 -2.92 -14.21
N GLU A 59 16.06 -3.29 -13.82
CA GLU A 59 16.52 -3.16 -12.43
C GLU A 59 16.64 -1.69 -12.05
N GLY A 60 15.98 -1.32 -10.95
CA GLY A 60 16.07 -0.01 -10.33
C GLY A 60 16.92 -0.05 -9.06
N GLN A 61 16.54 0.78 -8.10
CA GLN A 61 17.24 0.94 -6.83
C GLN A 61 16.77 -0.09 -5.80
N TYR A 62 17.73 -0.77 -5.16
CA TYR A 62 17.51 -1.51 -3.93
C TYR A 62 17.69 -0.61 -2.70
N TYR A 63 16.80 -0.76 -1.72
CA TYR A 63 16.84 -0.08 -0.43
C TYR A 63 17.07 -1.12 0.67
N SER A 64 18.31 -1.23 1.12
CA SER A 64 18.72 -2.21 2.14
C SER A 64 18.03 -1.97 3.47
N ASP A 65 17.70 -3.04 4.17
CA ASP A 65 17.37 -2.97 5.58
C ASP A 65 18.66 -2.64 6.36
N GLY A 66 18.73 -1.51 7.06
CA GLY A 66 19.94 -1.06 7.77
C GLY A 66 20.46 -2.04 8.85
N MET A 67 19.69 -3.10 9.15
CA MET A 67 20.03 -4.19 10.06
C MET A 67 20.48 -5.48 9.35
N GLU A 68 20.59 -5.50 8.01
CA GLU A 68 21.07 -6.67 7.27
C GLU A 68 22.57 -6.90 7.53
N GLU A 69 22.89 -7.91 8.36
CA GLU A 69 24.13 -8.66 8.20
C GLU A 69 24.01 -9.38 6.83
N GLU A 70 24.76 -8.86 5.84
CA GLU A 70 24.80 -9.10 4.38
C GLU A 70 24.57 -10.53 3.79
N GLU A 71 24.20 -11.56 4.55
CA GLU A 71 24.20 -12.94 4.04
C GLU A 71 23.08 -13.27 3.02
N ASP A 72 21.96 -12.53 2.95
CA ASP A 72 20.91 -12.79 1.93
C ASP A 72 19.98 -11.58 1.64
N PRO A 73 20.44 -10.56 0.89
CA PRO A 73 19.61 -9.42 0.50
C PRO A 73 18.51 -9.85 -0.49
N VAL A 74 17.37 -9.15 -0.47
CA VAL A 74 16.33 -9.35 -1.49
C VAL A 74 16.89 -8.95 -2.85
N SER A 75 17.13 -9.91 -3.74
CA SER A 75 17.67 -9.65 -5.07
C SER A 75 16.60 -9.24 -6.08
N PHE A 76 17.00 -8.51 -7.12
CA PHE A 76 16.13 -8.20 -8.27
C PHE A 76 15.55 -9.46 -8.93
N GLU A 77 16.37 -10.52 -9.03
CA GLU A 77 15.95 -11.80 -9.59
C GLU A 77 14.84 -12.43 -8.74
N MET A 78 14.97 -12.43 -7.40
CA MET A 78 13.92 -12.94 -6.52
C MET A 78 12.61 -12.15 -6.70
N VAL A 79 12.68 -10.81 -6.71
CA VAL A 79 11.49 -9.95 -6.89
C VAL A 79 10.81 -10.24 -8.22
N THR A 80 11.56 -10.29 -9.32
CA THR A 80 10.98 -10.51 -10.65
C THR A 80 10.48 -11.93 -10.85
N GLN A 81 11.13 -12.95 -10.28
CA GLN A 81 10.64 -14.34 -10.31
C GLN A 81 9.31 -14.52 -9.58
N ILE A 82 9.09 -13.77 -8.48
CA ILE A 82 7.82 -13.78 -7.73
C ILE A 82 6.76 -12.92 -8.40
N LEU A 83 7.13 -11.75 -8.91
CA LEU A 83 6.19 -10.80 -9.49
C LEU A 83 5.69 -11.24 -10.88
N ALA A 84 6.56 -11.83 -11.71
CA ALA A 84 6.23 -12.14 -13.10
C ALA A 84 5.01 -13.09 -13.25
N PRO A 85 4.92 -14.22 -12.51
CA PRO A 85 3.76 -15.10 -12.60
C PRO A 85 2.45 -14.40 -12.23
N GLU A 86 2.48 -13.50 -11.25
CA GLU A 86 1.31 -12.73 -10.81
C GLU A 86 0.87 -11.73 -11.90
N MET A 87 1.83 -11.01 -12.49
CA MET A 87 1.54 -10.13 -13.63
C MET A 87 1.01 -10.88 -14.85
N MET A 88 1.53 -12.08 -15.15
CA MET A 88 1.06 -12.89 -16.29
C MET A 88 -0.42 -13.29 -16.16
N LYS A 89 -0.95 -13.47 -14.94
CA LYS A 89 -2.40 -13.68 -14.70
C LYS A 89 -3.26 -12.50 -15.15
N HIS A 90 -2.66 -11.33 -15.29
CA HIS A 90 -3.30 -10.08 -15.68
C HIS A 90 -2.91 -9.65 -17.10
N ASN A 91 -2.62 -10.58 -18.01
CA ASN A 91 -2.33 -10.34 -19.43
C ASN A 91 -1.09 -9.45 -19.68
N PHE A 92 -0.06 -9.58 -18.86
CA PHE A 92 1.27 -9.07 -19.18
C PHE A 92 2.14 -10.20 -19.75
N ILE A 93 2.83 -9.93 -20.86
CA ILE A 93 3.79 -10.85 -21.46
C ILE A 93 5.19 -10.39 -21.05
N LEU A 94 5.84 -11.16 -20.18
CA LEU A 94 7.15 -10.81 -19.61
C LEU A 94 8.29 -11.63 -20.23
N ASN A 95 9.51 -11.38 -19.77
CA ASN A 95 10.75 -12.06 -20.19
C ASN A 95 11.06 -11.90 -21.68
N GLN A 96 10.61 -10.78 -22.27
CA GLN A 96 10.93 -10.43 -23.65
C GLN A 96 12.16 -9.52 -23.71
N PRO A 97 12.93 -9.57 -24.80
CA PRO A 97 14.05 -8.67 -25.00
C PRO A 97 13.58 -7.20 -25.12
N PRO A 98 14.27 -6.21 -24.53
CA PRO A 98 13.83 -4.80 -24.48
C PRO A 98 13.53 -4.15 -25.83
N GLU A 99 14.02 -4.71 -26.94
CA GLU A 99 13.84 -4.16 -28.28
C GLU A 99 12.42 -4.35 -28.83
N ILE A 100 11.68 -5.35 -28.36
CA ILE A 100 10.35 -5.74 -28.89
C ILE A 100 9.19 -5.45 -27.94
N VAL A 101 9.48 -4.85 -26.78
CA VAL A 101 8.45 -4.60 -25.76
C VAL A 101 7.68 -3.33 -26.01
N ASP A 102 6.47 -3.29 -25.48
CA ASP A 102 5.64 -2.09 -25.39
C ASP A 102 6.12 -1.21 -24.22
N TYR A 103 6.40 -1.85 -23.07
CA TYR A 103 6.78 -1.18 -21.84
C TYR A 103 8.09 -1.72 -21.22
N ILE A 104 8.89 -0.80 -20.69
CA ILE A 104 10.00 -1.09 -19.79
C ILE A 104 9.51 -0.85 -18.36
N LEU A 105 9.60 -1.87 -17.52
CA LEU A 105 9.13 -1.87 -16.13
C LEU A 105 10.32 -1.67 -15.20
N LEU A 106 10.55 -0.42 -14.76
CA LEU A 106 11.54 -0.12 -13.75
C LEU A 106 11.04 -0.57 -12.37
N VAL A 107 11.77 -1.47 -11.72
CA VAL A 107 11.41 -2.01 -10.41
C VAL A 107 12.37 -1.48 -9.36
N ASN A 108 11.86 -0.74 -8.37
CA ASN A 108 12.62 -0.46 -7.15
C ASN A 108 11.98 -1.22 -5.98
N TRP A 109 12.80 -1.71 -5.06
CA TRP A 109 12.32 -2.55 -3.96
C TRP A 109 13.23 -2.42 -2.75
N GLY A 110 12.75 -2.91 -1.61
CA GLY A 110 13.54 -2.96 -0.39
C GLY A 110 12.67 -2.65 0.82
N PHE A 111 13.28 -2.02 1.81
CA PHE A 111 12.66 -1.76 3.10
C PHE A 111 12.57 -0.26 3.37
N THR A 112 11.48 0.18 4.00
CA THR A 112 11.43 1.48 4.67
C THR A 112 12.19 1.40 6.00
N GLU A 113 12.69 2.55 6.45
CA GLU A 113 13.29 2.66 7.77
C GLU A 113 12.20 2.84 8.83
N GLU A 114 12.36 2.21 9.99
CA GLU A 114 11.48 2.46 11.13
C GLU A 114 11.80 3.86 11.69
N ALA A 115 10.78 4.71 11.80
CA ALA A 115 10.96 5.99 12.45
C ALA A 115 11.22 5.80 13.95
N ALA A 116 12.01 6.70 14.54
CA ALA A 116 12.34 6.63 15.96
C ALA A 116 11.06 6.72 16.83
N GLU A 117 11.07 6.06 17.99
CA GLU A 117 9.91 5.94 18.89
C GLU A 117 9.32 7.31 19.33
N ASP A 118 10.14 8.37 19.35
CA ASP A 118 9.71 9.74 19.67
C ASP A 118 8.86 10.40 18.57
N ALA A 119 8.81 9.82 17.37
CA ALA A 119 7.87 10.21 16.32
C ALA A 119 6.44 9.69 16.60
N PHE A 120 6.30 8.54 17.27
CA PHE A 120 5.00 7.98 17.65
C PHE A 120 4.35 8.71 18.84
N ASP A 121 5.15 9.23 19.77
CA ASP A 121 4.65 10.11 20.86
C ASP A 121 3.95 11.38 20.31
N PHE A 122 4.27 11.79 19.08
CA PHE A 122 3.60 12.91 18.41
C PHE A 122 2.21 12.55 17.87
N LEU A 123 1.94 11.26 17.61
CA LEU A 123 0.64 10.73 17.17
C LEU A 123 -0.29 10.43 18.36
N GLU A 124 0.26 10.05 19.52
CA GLU A 124 -0.51 9.67 20.73
C GLU A 124 -0.84 10.83 21.68
N ASN A 125 -0.31 12.04 21.50
CA ASN A 125 -0.68 13.19 22.33
C ASN A 125 -2.09 13.70 21.99
N ASP A 126 -3.06 12.99 22.58
CA ASP A 126 -4.48 13.21 22.55
C ASP A 126 -4.89 14.61 23.06
N ILE A 127 -5.99 15.07 22.47
CA ILE A 127 -6.74 16.29 22.73
C ILE A 127 -6.91 16.56 24.24
N MET A 128 -6.30 17.64 24.74
CA MET A 128 -6.64 18.20 26.06
C MET A 128 -7.93 19.02 25.94
N ILE A 129 -9.06 18.42 26.31
CA ILE A 129 -10.30 19.17 26.55
C ILE A 129 -10.14 19.88 27.89
N VAL A 130 -9.86 21.18 27.87
CA VAL A 130 -9.84 22.02 29.08
C VAL A 130 -11.23 22.60 29.29
N GLU A 131 -11.86 22.26 30.41
CA GLU A 131 -13.12 22.87 30.83
C GLU A 131 -12.85 24.32 31.25
N SER A 132 -13.38 25.30 30.53
CA SER A 132 -13.27 26.71 30.93
C SER A 132 -14.20 27.00 32.12
N GLU A 133 -13.88 28.02 32.92
CA GLU A 133 -14.66 28.43 34.10
C GLU A 133 -16.13 28.82 33.78
N ASP A 134 -16.47 28.94 32.50
CA ASP A 134 -17.78 29.37 31.99
C ASP A 134 -18.67 28.19 31.53
N GLY A 135 -18.19 26.94 31.67
CA GLY A 135 -18.91 25.72 31.25
C GLY A 135 -18.95 25.50 29.73
N PHE A 136 -18.18 26.27 28.96
CA PHE A 136 -17.92 26.03 27.55
C PHE A 136 -16.62 25.22 27.39
N PHE A 137 -16.66 24.17 26.57
CA PHE A 137 -15.46 23.45 26.18
C PHE A 137 -14.70 24.30 25.15
N GLU A 138 -13.52 24.79 25.51
CA GLU A 138 -12.65 25.50 24.58
C GLU A 138 -11.65 24.49 24.02
N GLU A 139 -11.78 24.17 22.73
CA GLU A 139 -10.82 23.33 22.01
C GLU A 139 -9.53 24.13 21.80
N ILE A 140 -8.59 23.98 22.75
CA ILE A 140 -7.23 24.46 22.54
C ILE A 140 -6.52 23.43 21.68
N SER A 141 -6.61 23.59 20.36
CA SER A 141 -5.67 22.96 19.44
C SER A 141 -4.31 23.63 19.65
N THR A 142 -3.52 23.12 20.60
CA THR A 142 -2.07 23.27 20.49
C THR A 142 -1.70 22.69 19.13
N ILE A 143 -1.15 23.52 18.25
CA ILE A 143 -0.75 23.19 16.89
C ILE A 143 0.18 21.96 16.94
N SER A 144 -0.40 20.76 16.90
CA SER A 144 0.28 19.56 16.45
C SER A 144 0.00 19.49 14.97
N SER A 145 0.86 20.15 14.20
CA SER A 145 1.00 19.80 12.81
C SER A 145 1.39 18.32 12.80
N ASN A 146 0.46 17.45 12.39
CA ASN A 146 0.70 16.06 12.02
C ASN A 146 1.73 16.00 10.87
N SER A 147 2.98 16.38 11.14
CA SER A 147 4.09 16.45 10.20
C SER A 147 4.89 15.18 10.31
N PHE A 148 5.31 14.64 9.16
CA PHE A 148 6.22 13.51 9.09
C PHE A 148 7.46 13.73 9.95
N SER A 149 7.97 12.63 10.50
CA SER A 149 9.40 12.58 10.75
C SER A 149 10.16 12.74 9.41
N THR A 150 11.43 13.17 9.43
CA THR A 150 12.22 13.23 8.18
C THR A 150 12.21 11.87 7.46
N THR A 151 12.36 10.79 8.23
CA THR A 151 12.27 9.40 7.78
C THR A 151 10.89 9.08 7.19
N GLY A 152 9.81 9.45 7.88
CA GLY A 152 8.44 9.25 7.41
C GLY A 152 8.16 9.94 6.08
N SER A 153 8.73 11.13 5.86
CA SER A 153 8.59 11.83 4.57
C SER A 153 9.33 11.14 3.43
N GLU A 154 10.42 10.42 3.72
CA GLU A 154 11.18 9.65 2.73
C GLU A 154 10.47 8.33 2.43
N ASN A 155 10.05 7.62 3.47
CA ASN A 155 9.23 6.41 3.39
C ASN A 155 7.96 6.63 2.57
N ALA A 156 7.27 7.76 2.80
CA ALA A 156 6.07 8.14 2.06
C ALA A 156 6.27 8.18 0.54
N LYS A 157 7.47 8.56 0.07
CA LYS A 157 7.82 8.55 -1.37
C LYS A 157 8.02 7.14 -1.89
N LEU A 158 8.58 6.25 -1.07
CA LEU A 158 8.85 4.85 -1.43
C LEU A 158 7.58 4.02 -1.53
N ILE A 159 6.58 4.28 -0.67
CA ILE A 159 5.34 3.51 -0.59
C ILE A 159 4.13 4.18 -1.27
N GLY A 160 4.32 5.34 -1.91
CA GLY A 160 3.25 6.05 -2.62
C GLY A 160 2.25 6.77 -1.71
N ALA A 161 2.61 7.05 -0.46
CA ALA A 161 1.73 7.73 0.51
C ALA A 161 1.74 9.27 0.40
N THR A 162 2.55 9.87 -0.48
CA THR A 162 2.74 11.34 -0.58
C THR A 162 1.45 12.16 -0.73
N LYS A 163 0.40 11.58 -1.34
CA LYS A 163 -0.92 12.21 -1.48
C LYS A 163 -1.66 12.43 -0.16
N MET A 164 -1.22 11.84 0.96
CA MET A 164 -1.83 12.08 2.27
C MET A 164 -1.77 13.55 2.73
N SER A 165 -0.80 14.32 2.22
CA SER A 165 -0.71 15.77 2.44
C SER A 165 -1.92 16.54 1.89
N GLN A 166 -2.67 15.94 0.97
CA GLN A 166 -3.86 16.51 0.34
C GLN A 166 -5.15 16.09 1.06
N LEU A 167 -5.07 15.18 2.04
CA LEU A 167 -6.22 14.67 2.78
C LEU A 167 -6.51 15.54 4.02
N TYR A 168 -7.77 15.53 4.46
CA TYR A 168 -8.17 16.21 5.70
C TYR A 168 -7.35 15.68 6.89
N PRO A 169 -6.78 16.56 7.76
CA PRO A 169 -5.85 16.19 8.84
C PRO A 169 -6.32 15.06 9.75
N TYR A 170 -7.64 14.99 10.00
CA TYR A 170 -8.27 14.04 10.90
C TYR A 170 -8.98 12.88 10.19
N SER A 171 -8.79 12.73 8.87
CA SER A 171 -9.33 11.57 8.17
C SER A 171 -8.57 10.31 8.58
N LEU A 172 -9.30 9.22 8.85
CA LEU A 172 -8.71 7.93 9.19
C LEU A 172 -7.72 7.47 8.12
N LYS A 173 -8.03 7.71 6.85
CA LYS A 173 -7.13 7.39 5.73
C LYS A 173 -5.78 8.09 5.85
N ARG A 174 -5.77 9.37 6.25
CA ARG A 174 -4.53 10.11 6.48
C ARG A 174 -3.76 9.54 7.67
N GLN A 175 -4.44 9.19 8.76
CA GLN A 175 -3.81 8.56 9.93
C GLN A 175 -3.14 7.23 9.56
N LEU A 176 -3.83 6.38 8.78
CA LEU A 176 -3.27 5.11 8.32
C LEU A 176 -2.07 5.29 7.38
N LEU A 177 -2.09 6.30 6.51
CA LEU A 177 -0.95 6.61 5.64
C LEU A 177 0.25 7.19 6.40
N LEU A 178 -0.02 7.95 7.48
CA LEU A 178 1.01 8.41 8.40
C LEU A 178 1.64 7.23 9.11
N GLU A 179 0.84 6.38 9.77
CA GLU A 179 1.28 5.16 10.45
C GLU A 179 2.14 4.30 9.50
N ALA A 180 1.64 4.01 8.30
CA ALA A 180 2.38 3.24 7.30
C ALA A 180 3.68 3.91 6.83
N SER A 181 3.81 5.23 6.95
CA SER A 181 5.05 5.94 6.60
C SER A 181 6.07 5.91 7.74
N GLU A 182 5.64 5.74 8.99
CA GLU A 182 6.54 5.65 10.15
C GLU A 182 6.96 4.18 10.46
N GLU A 183 6.18 3.20 9.99
CA GLU A 183 6.48 1.77 10.12
C GLU A 183 7.59 1.26 9.19
N LYS A 184 8.25 0.18 9.62
CA LYS A 184 9.10 -0.65 8.76
C LYS A 184 8.25 -1.54 7.85
N ARG A 185 8.48 -1.42 6.55
CA ARG A 185 7.69 -2.07 5.49
C ARG A 185 8.60 -2.59 4.40
N LEU A 186 8.31 -3.79 3.92
CA LEU A 186 8.84 -4.26 2.65
C LEU A 186 8.00 -3.63 1.54
N PHE A 187 8.64 -3.07 0.53
CA PHE A 187 7.95 -2.47 -0.61
C PHE A 187 8.52 -2.92 -1.95
N VAL A 188 7.65 -2.87 -2.94
CA VAL A 188 7.98 -2.97 -4.36
C VAL A 188 7.23 -1.86 -5.07
N ASN A 189 7.94 -1.09 -5.90
CA ASN A 189 7.33 -0.16 -6.82
C ASN A 189 7.68 -0.55 -8.26
N VAL A 190 6.71 -0.42 -9.15
CA VAL A 190 6.85 -0.73 -10.56
C VAL A 190 6.42 0.50 -11.34
N THR A 191 7.36 1.06 -12.09
CA THR A 191 7.12 2.20 -12.98
C THR A 191 7.22 1.74 -14.42
N ALA A 192 6.14 1.89 -15.18
CA ALA A 192 6.13 1.54 -16.59
C ALA A 192 6.41 2.75 -17.47
N PHE A 193 7.38 2.59 -18.36
CA PHE A 193 7.69 3.56 -19.41
C PHE A 193 7.41 2.94 -20.77
N GLU A 194 6.70 3.68 -21.63
CA GLU A 194 6.58 3.27 -23.03
C GLU A 194 7.97 3.25 -23.69
N ARG A 195 8.30 2.13 -24.35
CA ARG A 195 9.57 2.00 -25.09
C ARG A 195 9.71 3.08 -26.14
N ASN A 196 8.62 3.40 -26.85
CA ASN A 196 8.62 4.45 -27.87
C ASN A 196 8.93 5.82 -27.27
N HIS A 197 8.44 6.14 -26.06
CA HIS A 197 8.80 7.38 -25.38
C HIS A 197 10.30 7.38 -25.05
N LEU A 198 10.83 6.32 -24.45
CA LEU A 198 12.24 6.23 -24.09
C LEU A 198 13.19 6.39 -25.30
N MET A 199 12.85 5.79 -26.43
CA MET A 199 13.69 5.79 -27.63
C MET A 199 13.67 7.10 -28.42
N ASN A 200 12.57 7.86 -28.34
CA ASN A 200 12.38 9.09 -29.12
C ASN A 200 12.53 10.38 -28.28
N LYS A 201 12.68 10.23 -26.97
CA LYS A 201 12.87 11.31 -26.03
C LYS A 201 14.15 12.10 -26.32
N ARG A 202 14.07 13.44 -26.23
CA ARG A 202 15.26 14.32 -26.23
C ARG A 202 15.82 14.47 -24.82
N GLU A 203 17.09 14.85 -24.72
CA GLU A 203 17.75 15.05 -23.42
C GLU A 203 17.01 16.02 -22.48
N ALA A 204 16.40 17.07 -23.04
CA ALA A 204 15.64 18.07 -22.28
C ALA A 204 14.23 17.62 -21.86
N ASP A 205 13.70 16.56 -22.46
CA ASP A 205 12.35 16.08 -22.16
C ASP A 205 12.35 15.40 -20.77
N LYS A 206 11.22 15.41 -20.08
CA LYS A 206 11.07 14.66 -18.83
C LYS A 206 10.72 13.20 -19.12
N LEU A 207 11.23 12.27 -18.30
CA LEU A 207 10.69 10.91 -18.33
C LEU A 207 9.26 10.97 -17.85
N LYS A 208 8.35 10.39 -18.62
CA LYS A 208 6.93 10.34 -18.31
C LYS A 208 6.54 8.86 -18.17
N PRO A 209 6.17 8.42 -16.98
CA PRO A 209 5.64 7.07 -16.80
C PRO A 209 4.23 6.99 -17.41
N ALA A 210 3.92 5.84 -18.02
CA ALA A 210 2.58 5.50 -18.46
C ALA A 210 1.71 5.12 -17.25
N TRP A 211 2.29 4.40 -16.30
CA TRP A 211 1.69 4.12 -15.00
C TRP A 211 2.76 3.82 -13.96
N ILE A 212 2.39 3.96 -12.70
CA ILE A 212 3.21 3.62 -11.54
C ILE A 212 2.33 2.85 -10.56
N THR A 213 2.86 1.78 -9.98
CA THR A 213 2.19 1.10 -8.88
C THR A 213 3.14 0.86 -7.72
N PHE A 214 2.68 1.20 -6.52
CA PHE A 214 3.37 1.06 -5.25
C PHE A 214 2.65 0.03 -4.40
N PHE A 215 3.41 -0.87 -3.80
CA PHE A 215 2.90 -1.87 -2.86
C PHE A 215 3.83 -1.94 -1.66
N SER A 216 3.27 -1.99 -0.46
CA SER A 216 4.06 -2.23 0.74
C SER A 216 3.28 -3.00 1.80
N ILE A 217 4.00 -3.78 2.59
CA ILE A 217 3.45 -4.58 3.70
C ILE A 217 4.28 -4.33 4.96
N PRO A 218 3.67 -4.22 6.16
CA PRO A 218 4.43 -4.18 7.40
C PRO A 218 5.36 -5.38 7.49
N PHE A 219 6.62 -5.16 7.86
CA PHE A 219 7.63 -6.20 7.84
C PHE A 219 8.09 -6.56 9.26
N TYR A 220 7.20 -7.25 9.98
CA TYR A 220 7.42 -7.68 11.37
C TYR A 220 7.15 -9.18 11.52
N GLY A 221 8.21 -9.97 11.61
CA GLY A 221 8.11 -11.42 11.83
C GLY A 221 7.46 -12.21 10.69
N ILE A 222 7.50 -11.67 9.46
CA ILE A 222 7.11 -12.33 8.22
C ILE A 222 8.36 -12.65 7.40
N GLU A 223 8.38 -13.81 6.74
CA GLU A 223 9.48 -14.18 5.85
C GLU A 223 9.48 -13.33 4.58
N ARG A 224 10.67 -12.96 4.08
CA ARG A 224 10.83 -12.09 2.90
C ARG A 224 10.07 -12.61 1.68
N VAL A 225 10.21 -13.90 1.38
CA VAL A 225 9.55 -14.56 0.24
C VAL A 225 8.03 -14.54 0.40
N GLU A 226 7.53 -14.78 1.61
CA GLU A 226 6.09 -14.74 1.90
C GLU A 226 5.53 -13.33 1.72
N ALA A 227 6.24 -12.32 2.25
CA ALA A 227 5.88 -10.92 2.10
C ALA A 227 5.87 -10.48 0.63
N LEU A 228 6.92 -10.82 -0.14
CA LEU A 228 7.00 -10.55 -1.59
C LEU A 228 5.86 -11.21 -2.36
N GLN A 229 5.53 -12.46 -2.04
CA GLN A 229 4.43 -13.18 -2.68
C GLN A 229 3.10 -12.47 -2.40
N ALA A 230 2.85 -12.08 -1.15
CA ALA A 230 1.62 -11.40 -0.75
C ALA A 230 1.45 -10.04 -1.48
N ILE A 231 2.48 -9.20 -1.51
CA ILE A 231 2.40 -7.91 -2.21
C ILE A 231 2.34 -8.05 -3.72
N SER A 232 2.97 -9.08 -4.31
CA SER A 232 2.94 -9.33 -5.76
C SER A 232 1.57 -9.82 -6.23
N GLU A 233 0.95 -10.75 -5.48
CA GLU A 233 -0.38 -11.26 -5.78
C GLU A 233 -1.42 -10.14 -5.72
N MET A 234 -1.37 -9.32 -4.67
CA MET A 234 -2.31 -8.21 -4.54
C MET A 234 -2.02 -7.11 -5.56
N GLY A 235 -0.74 -6.78 -5.70
CA GLY A 235 -0.34 -5.60 -6.44
C GLY A 235 -0.54 -5.69 -7.95
N SER A 236 -0.26 -6.86 -8.51
CA SER A 236 -0.42 -7.13 -9.95
C SER A 236 -1.84 -6.84 -10.48
N ARG A 237 -2.87 -6.90 -9.61
CA ARG A 237 -4.28 -6.63 -9.95
C ARG A 237 -4.52 -5.16 -10.36
N PHE A 238 -3.73 -4.25 -9.78
CA PHE A 238 -3.88 -2.79 -9.95
C PHE A 238 -2.89 -2.19 -10.96
N MET A 239 -1.99 -3.00 -11.53
CA MET A 239 -1.02 -2.53 -12.51
C MET A 239 -1.68 -2.11 -13.82
N GLY A 240 -1.31 -0.93 -14.31
CA GLY A 240 -1.92 -0.33 -15.50
C GLY A 240 -3.40 0.02 -15.31
N SER A 241 -3.82 0.33 -14.08
CA SER A 241 -5.12 0.95 -13.81
C SER A 241 -4.93 2.20 -12.97
N ASP A 242 -5.78 3.20 -13.20
CA ASP A 242 -5.82 4.36 -12.34
C ASP A 242 -6.61 4.03 -11.08
N TRP A 243 -5.91 3.96 -9.96
CA TRP A 243 -6.47 3.74 -8.63
C TRP A 243 -6.05 4.92 -7.74
N ASP A 244 -6.67 6.07 -8.03
CA ASP A 244 -6.27 7.41 -7.57
C ASP A 244 -6.25 7.60 -6.04
N SER A 245 -6.68 6.58 -5.29
CA SER A 245 -6.74 6.56 -3.84
C SER A 245 -5.88 5.43 -3.27
N PRO A 246 -4.82 5.74 -2.48
CA PRO A 246 -4.13 4.73 -1.69
C PRO A 246 -5.11 3.94 -0.82
N SER A 247 -4.99 2.61 -0.82
CA SER A 247 -5.91 1.71 -0.11
C SER A 247 -5.14 0.68 0.70
N PHE A 248 -5.68 0.34 1.87
CA PHE A 248 -5.18 -0.74 2.71
C PHE A 248 -6.04 -1.99 2.48
N ILE A 249 -5.38 -3.12 2.22
CA ILE A 249 -6.01 -4.41 1.96
C ILE A 249 -5.44 -5.44 2.94
N ASP A 250 -6.31 -6.10 3.70
CA ASP A 250 -5.89 -7.19 4.58
C ASP A 250 -5.63 -8.46 3.75
N TYR A 251 -4.38 -8.92 3.68
CA TYR A 251 -4.04 -10.12 2.90
C TYR A 251 -4.47 -11.42 3.57
N ARG A 252 -4.84 -11.40 4.85
CA ARG A 252 -5.34 -12.57 5.58
C ARG A 252 -6.84 -12.77 5.44
N ASP A 253 -7.57 -11.77 4.96
CA ASP A 253 -8.99 -11.91 4.66
C ASP A 253 -9.19 -12.79 3.42
N ARG A 254 -9.48 -14.07 3.64
CA ARG A 254 -9.74 -15.07 2.59
C ARG A 254 -11.06 -14.83 1.84
N LYS A 255 -11.94 -13.97 2.38
CA LYS A 255 -13.01 -13.36 1.60
C LYS A 255 -12.42 -12.10 1.01
N TYR A 256 -11.92 -12.21 -0.21
CA TYR A 256 -11.64 -11.07 -1.10
C TYR A 256 -12.93 -10.30 -1.49
N SER A 257 -13.76 -9.97 -0.49
CA SER A 257 -15.05 -9.29 -0.57
C SER A 257 -14.95 -8.01 0.27
N THR A 258 -13.90 -7.24 0.07
CA THR A 258 -14.10 -5.80 0.08
C THR A 258 -14.48 -5.43 -1.35
N THR A 259 -15.79 -5.51 -1.65
CA THR A 259 -16.33 -4.73 -2.76
C THR A 259 -15.88 -3.28 -2.60
N PRO A 260 -15.82 -2.47 -3.67
CA PRO A 260 -15.56 -1.04 -3.56
C PRO A 260 -16.36 -0.35 -2.43
N GLU A 261 -17.55 -0.87 -2.11
CA GLU A 261 -18.44 -0.41 -1.03
C GLU A 261 -17.92 -0.68 0.40
N ALA A 262 -17.08 -1.70 0.64
CA ALA A 262 -16.48 -1.92 1.95
C ALA A 262 -15.26 -1.01 2.21
N VAL A 263 -14.64 -0.50 1.15
CA VAL A 263 -13.60 0.55 1.21
C VAL A 263 -14.24 1.92 1.46
N GLU A 264 -15.51 2.08 1.09
CA GLU A 264 -16.33 3.27 1.35
C GLU A 264 -16.62 3.49 2.85
N TYR A 265 -16.49 2.45 3.70
CA TYR A 265 -16.74 2.59 5.15
C TYR A 265 -15.62 3.31 5.92
N LEU A 266 -14.52 3.68 5.26
CA LEU A 266 -13.51 4.62 5.79
C LEU A 266 -13.48 5.96 5.03
N GLY A 267 -14.38 6.15 4.08
CA GLY A 267 -14.60 7.40 3.36
C GLY A 267 -15.66 8.23 4.08
N ILE A 268 -15.22 9.18 4.91
CA ILE A 268 -16.10 10.28 5.31
C ILE A 268 -16.17 11.24 4.12
N GLU A 269 -17.40 11.42 3.67
CA GLU A 269 -17.97 12.35 2.69
C GLU A 269 -17.04 13.45 2.15
N SER A 270 -16.95 13.51 0.82
CA SER A 270 -16.56 14.71 0.11
C SER A 270 -17.67 15.76 0.24
N ASP A 271 -17.39 16.85 0.95
CA ASP A 271 -18.02 18.15 0.69
C ASP A 271 -17.26 18.89 -0.42
#